data_AF-A0A1G1KL05-F1
#
_entry.id   AF-A0A1G1KL05-F1
#
_cell.length_a   1.000
_cell.length_b   1.000
_cell.length_c   1.000
_cell.angle_alpha   90.00
_cell.angle_beta   90.00
_cell.angle_gamma   90.00
#
_symmetry.space_group_name_H-M   'P 1'
#
loop_
_entity.id
_entity.type
_entity.pdbx_description
1 polymer ?
#
loop_
_entity_poly.entity_id
_entity_poly.type
_entity_poly.pdbx_seq_one_letter_code
_entity_poly.pdbx_strand_id
1 'polypeptide(L)'
;MGRHLLERGQADKARHYFRAAIKRDKQFLPAYIGLGEILIQEGKTRGAAEILEKIYNKTGNVILLHRLEELYLELGEPGEIIRIFQHASQRDPRNHVLKFYLGKLYYRLEMVDEAYDLLSSLEGPSDQMADYHKIMANLYLRKQHMDLAVEELKKALGFKKRVVVPYRCTHCQHESAEWSGRCSRCGSWNTFVALPWVDASSAAAHAEESMPEARSVAYHGFGTPFETV
;
A
#
# COMPACT_ATOMS: atom_id res chain seq x y z
N MET A 1 4.70 9.78 25.58
CA MET A 1 4.36 9.25 26.92
C MET A 1 3.04 8.49 26.95
N GLY A 2 1.92 9.08 26.49
CA GLY A 2 0.63 8.36 26.42
C GLY A 2 0.67 7.04 25.64
N ARG A 3 1.23 7.05 24.42
CA ARG A 3 1.41 5.84 23.59
C ARG A 3 2.17 4.71 24.30
N HIS A 4 3.35 5.05 24.83
CA HIS A 4 4.19 4.11 25.58
C HIS A 4 3.50 3.49 26.80
N LEU A 5 2.62 4.24 27.47
CA LEU A 5 1.84 3.71 28.61
C LEU A 5 0.73 2.77 28.14
N LEU A 6 0.11 3.06 27.00
CA LEU A 6 -0.91 2.20 26.41
C LEU A 6 -0.33 0.85 25.97
N GLU A 7 0.85 0.86 25.34
CA GLU A 7 1.59 -0.35 24.95
C GLU A 7 2.00 -1.21 26.15
N ARG A 8 2.11 -0.61 27.34
CA ARG A 8 2.37 -1.30 28.62
C ARG A 8 1.09 -1.71 29.36
N GLY A 9 -0.08 -1.62 28.74
CA GLY A 9 -1.37 -1.95 29.35
C GLY A 9 -1.85 -0.95 30.42
N GLN A 10 -1.18 0.19 30.58
CA GLN A 10 -1.54 1.21 31.58
C GLN A 10 -2.55 2.21 31.00
N ALA A 11 -3.72 1.71 30.60
CA ALA A 11 -4.75 2.46 29.88
C ALA A 11 -5.22 3.71 30.63
N ASP A 12 -5.43 3.65 31.95
CA ASP A 12 -5.87 4.80 32.75
C ASP A 12 -4.85 5.94 32.77
N LYS A 13 -3.56 5.61 32.91
CA LYS A 13 -2.50 6.62 32.86
C LYS A 13 -2.37 7.18 31.45
N ALA A 14 -2.43 6.33 30.42
CA ALA A 14 -2.42 6.77 29.03
C ALA A 14 -3.58 7.76 28.75
N ARG A 15 -4.79 7.45 29.23
CA ARG A 15 -5.98 8.32 29.15
C ARG A 15 -5.73 9.69 29.77
N HIS A 16 -5.09 9.75 30.94
CA HIS A 16 -4.73 11.01 31.59
C HIS A 16 -3.81 11.86 30.69
N TYR A 17 -2.74 11.26 30.14
CA TYR A 17 -1.81 11.98 29.25
C TYR A 17 -2.47 12.43 27.94
N PHE A 18 -3.33 11.61 27.34
CA PHE A 18 -4.04 12.00 26.12
C PHE A 18 -5.02 13.15 26.38
N ARG A 19 -5.76 13.14 27.50
CA ARG A 19 -6.63 14.26 27.90
C ARG A 19 -5.82 15.53 28.16
N ALA A 20 -4.67 15.43 28.81
CA ALA A 20 -3.77 16.57 29.02
C ALA A 20 -3.26 17.14 27.69
N ALA A 21 -2.90 16.28 26.72
CA ALA A 21 -2.50 16.70 25.38
C ALA A 21 -3.63 17.44 24.66
N ILE A 22 -4.86 16.91 24.70
CA ILE A 22 -6.05 17.55 24.11
C ILE A 22 -6.36 18.91 24.76
N LYS A 23 -6.13 19.04 26.06
CA LYS A 23 -6.33 20.32 26.77
C LYS A 23 -5.34 21.39 26.29
N ARG A 24 -4.10 20.99 25.97
CA ARG A 24 -3.06 21.88 25.46
C ARG A 24 -3.27 22.21 23.98
N ASP A 25 -3.65 21.22 23.20
CA ASP A 25 -3.94 21.36 21.77
C ASP A 25 -5.18 20.54 21.39
N LYS A 26 -6.27 21.25 21.09
CA LYS A 26 -7.58 20.68 20.75
C LYS A 26 -7.61 19.98 19.39
N GLN A 27 -6.58 20.13 18.55
CA GLN A 27 -6.46 19.49 17.25
C GLN A 27 -5.36 18.42 17.21
N PHE A 28 -4.79 18.06 18.37
CA PHE A 28 -3.75 17.04 18.48
C PHE A 28 -4.32 15.62 18.23
N LEU A 29 -4.41 15.24 16.95
CA LEU A 29 -5.01 14.00 16.47
C LEU A 29 -4.48 12.72 17.17
N PRO A 30 -3.17 12.57 17.45
CA PRO A 30 -2.67 11.36 18.09
C PRO A 30 -3.30 11.07 19.46
N ALA A 31 -3.71 12.09 20.21
CA ALA A 31 -4.38 11.88 21.49
C ALA A 31 -5.83 11.40 21.33
N TYR A 32 -6.55 11.88 20.32
CA TYR A 32 -7.89 11.36 20.01
C TYR A 32 -7.85 9.92 19.52
N ILE A 33 -6.89 9.59 18.64
CA ILE A 33 -6.66 8.22 18.18
C ILE A 33 -6.29 7.31 19.36
N GLY A 34 -5.36 7.73 20.22
CA GLY A 34 -4.99 6.96 21.42
C GLY A 34 -6.15 6.77 22.41
N LEU A 35 -7.05 7.75 22.55
CA LEU A 35 -8.28 7.56 23.34
C LEU A 35 -9.26 6.58 22.67
N GLY A 36 -9.36 6.61 21.35
CA GLY A 36 -10.14 5.63 20.57
C GLY A 36 -9.60 4.21 20.76
N GLU A 37 -8.28 4.01 20.66
CA GLU A 37 -7.61 2.73 20.92
C GLU A 37 -7.92 2.19 22.33
N ILE A 38 -7.89 3.04 23.35
CA ILE A 38 -8.28 2.65 24.73
C ILE A 38 -9.75 2.21 24.77
N LEU A 39 -10.66 2.93 24.10
CA LEU A 39 -12.08 2.57 24.09
C LEU A 39 -12.32 1.23 23.37
N ILE A 40 -11.59 0.95 22.30
CA ILE A 40 -11.66 -0.34 21.58
C ILE A 40 -11.20 -1.46 22.51
N GLN A 41 -10.10 -1.28 23.25
CA GLN A 41 -9.62 -2.26 24.25
C GLN A 41 -10.64 -2.52 25.37
N GLU A 42 -11.48 -1.54 25.68
CA GLU A 42 -12.58 -1.66 26.66
C GLU A 42 -13.88 -2.25 26.06
N GLY A 43 -13.87 -2.66 24.79
CA GLY A 43 -15.07 -3.14 24.08
C GLY A 43 -16.07 -2.04 23.70
N LYS A 44 -15.68 -0.77 23.81
CA LYS A 44 -16.52 0.40 23.52
C LYS A 44 -16.23 0.97 22.13
N THR A 45 -16.20 0.10 21.12
CA THR A 45 -15.84 0.44 19.73
C THR A 45 -16.71 1.56 19.15
N ARG A 46 -18.03 1.55 19.41
CA ARG A 46 -18.94 2.64 19.00
C ARG A 46 -18.54 3.99 19.57
N GLY A 47 -18.18 4.03 20.86
CA GLY A 47 -17.69 5.26 21.50
C GLY A 47 -16.36 5.74 20.93
N ALA A 48 -15.50 4.84 20.47
CA ALA A 48 -14.28 5.21 19.76
C ALA A 48 -14.60 5.90 18.42
N ALA A 49 -15.53 5.33 17.64
CA ALA A 49 -15.99 5.91 16.38
C ALA A 49 -16.58 7.32 16.58
N GLU A 50 -17.44 7.52 17.57
CA GLU A 50 -18.06 8.82 17.86
C GLU A 50 -17.02 9.92 18.20
N ILE A 51 -15.99 9.57 18.99
CA ILE A 51 -14.91 10.52 19.30
C ILE A 51 -14.12 10.89 18.04
N LEU A 52 -13.80 9.91 17.20
CA LEU A 52 -13.04 10.13 15.96
C LEU A 52 -13.85 10.91 14.92
N GLU A 53 -15.15 10.64 14.80
CA GLU A 53 -16.06 11.38 13.91
C GLU A 53 -16.18 12.84 14.34
N LYS A 54 -16.28 13.09 15.65
CA LYS A 54 -16.36 14.45 16.19
C LYS A 54 -15.11 15.27 15.88
N ILE A 55 -13.92 14.68 16.00
CA ILE A 55 -12.67 15.38 15.66
C ILE A 55 -12.48 15.48 14.14
N TYR A 56 -12.94 14.49 13.37
CA TYR A 56 -12.94 14.55 11.91
C TYR A 56 -13.77 15.73 11.41
N ASN A 57 -14.99 15.90 11.94
CA ASN A 57 -15.86 17.02 11.58
C ASN A 57 -15.26 18.41 11.86
N LYS A 58 -14.27 18.51 12.76
CA LYS A 58 -13.56 19.76 13.07
C LYS A 58 -12.29 19.98 12.24
N THR A 59 -11.66 18.90 11.79
CA THR A 59 -10.30 18.97 11.21
C THR A 59 -10.27 18.59 9.74
N GLY A 60 -11.25 17.83 9.24
CA GLY A 60 -11.26 17.29 7.88
C GLY A 60 -10.09 16.36 7.57
N ASN A 61 -9.35 15.89 8.59
CA ASN A 61 -8.12 15.16 8.36
C ASN A 61 -8.39 13.73 7.93
N VAL A 62 -7.86 13.35 6.76
CA VAL A 62 -8.06 12.05 6.11
C VAL A 62 -7.59 10.87 6.98
N ILE A 63 -6.61 11.06 7.88
CA ILE A 63 -6.18 9.98 8.78
C ILE A 63 -7.33 9.46 9.66
N LEU A 64 -8.26 10.33 10.01
CA LEU A 64 -9.42 9.97 10.82
C LEU A 64 -10.45 9.21 10.00
N LEU A 65 -10.59 9.50 8.70
CA LEU A 65 -11.44 8.72 7.80
C LEU A 65 -10.96 7.27 7.70
N HIS A 66 -9.64 7.04 7.61
CA HIS A 66 -9.09 5.67 7.61
C HIS A 66 -9.43 4.91 8.88
N ARG A 67 -9.30 5.56 10.05
CA ARG A 67 -9.63 4.93 11.33
C ARG A 67 -11.14 4.69 11.48
N LEU A 68 -11.97 5.63 11.02
CA LEU A 68 -13.42 5.46 11.02
C LEU A 68 -13.84 4.33 10.08
N GLU A 69 -13.17 4.19 8.93
CA GLU A 69 -13.40 3.08 7.99
C GLU A 69 -13.20 1.74 8.67
N GLU A 70 -12.05 1.53 9.31
CA GLU A 70 -11.78 0.31 10.08
C GLU A 70 -12.87 0.05 11.13
N LEU A 71 -13.21 1.07 11.93
CA LEU A 71 -14.16 0.91 13.03
C LEU A 71 -15.59 0.61 12.59
N TYR A 72 -16.13 1.31 11.60
CA TYR A 72 -17.50 1.07 11.15
C TYR A 72 -17.64 -0.25 10.39
N LEU A 73 -16.57 -0.70 9.71
CA LEU A 73 -16.56 -2.02 9.10
C LEU A 73 -16.51 -3.13 10.15
N GLU A 74 -15.72 -2.97 11.22
CA GLU A 74 -15.70 -3.89 12.37
C GLU A 74 -17.04 -3.94 13.11
N LEU A 75 -17.74 -2.81 13.19
CA LEU A 75 -19.08 -2.72 13.77
C LEU A 75 -20.18 -3.33 12.88
N GLY A 76 -19.88 -3.68 11.62
CA GLY A 76 -20.87 -4.15 10.66
C GLY A 76 -21.82 -3.05 10.18
N GLU A 77 -21.38 -1.79 10.22
CA GLU A 77 -22.16 -0.59 9.89
C GLU A 77 -21.57 0.17 8.68
N PRO A 78 -21.40 -0.48 7.51
CA PRO A 78 -20.78 0.16 6.35
C PRO A 78 -21.55 1.39 5.84
N GLY A 79 -22.86 1.46 6.08
CA GLY A 79 -23.69 2.60 5.70
C GLY A 79 -23.26 3.92 6.36
N GLU A 80 -22.84 3.89 7.63
CA GLU A 80 -22.41 5.09 8.34
C GLU A 80 -21.10 5.64 7.79
N ILE A 81 -20.13 4.76 7.52
CA ILE A 81 -18.86 5.21 6.94
C ILE A 81 -19.05 5.72 5.50
N ILE A 82 -19.90 5.09 4.69
CA ILE A 82 -20.25 5.60 3.36
C ILE A 82 -20.82 7.01 3.47
N ARG A 83 -21.77 7.25 4.40
CA ARG A 83 -22.36 8.57 4.65
C ARG A 83 -21.30 9.61 5.03
N ILE A 84 -20.34 9.24 5.88
CA ILE A 84 -19.24 10.12 6.30
C ILE A 84 -18.36 10.51 5.10
N PHE A 85 -17.95 9.55 4.26
CA PHE A 85 -17.16 9.83 3.05
C PHE A 85 -17.94 10.65 2.01
N GLN A 86 -19.22 10.36 1.81
CA GLN A 86 -20.06 11.14 0.90
C GLN A 86 -20.17 12.60 1.37
N HIS A 87 -20.39 12.82 2.66
CA HIS A 87 -20.41 14.16 3.24
C HIS A 87 -19.03 14.86 3.14
N ALA A 88 -17.93 14.10 3.27
CA ALA A 88 -16.58 14.60 3.03
C ALA A 88 -16.40 15.10 1.59
N SER A 89 -16.80 14.26 0.63
CA SER A 89 -16.69 14.54 -0.81
C SER A 89 -17.59 15.71 -1.23
N GLN A 90 -18.77 15.87 -0.63
CA GLN A 90 -19.65 17.01 -0.89
C GLN A 90 -19.06 18.33 -0.38
N ARG A 91 -18.34 18.33 0.75
CA ARG A 91 -17.66 19.52 1.28
C ARG A 91 -16.49 19.97 0.39
N ASP A 92 -15.80 19.03 -0.24
CA ASP A 92 -14.70 19.32 -1.15
C ASP A 92 -14.78 18.46 -2.43
N PRO A 93 -15.66 18.84 -3.40
CA PRO A 93 -15.92 18.04 -4.59
C PRO A 93 -14.73 17.88 -5.55
N ARG A 94 -13.68 18.70 -5.38
CA ARG A 94 -12.47 18.66 -6.19
C ARG A 94 -11.36 17.83 -5.55
N ASN A 95 -11.61 17.25 -4.37
CA ASN A 95 -10.64 16.43 -3.67
C ASN A 95 -10.57 15.02 -4.26
N HIS A 96 -9.64 14.81 -5.18
CA HIS A 96 -9.47 13.51 -5.84
C HIS A 96 -9.02 12.42 -4.85
N VAL A 97 -8.37 12.80 -3.74
CA VAL A 97 -7.99 11.88 -2.67
C VAL A 97 -9.23 11.34 -1.94
N LEU A 98 -10.21 12.19 -1.62
CA LEU A 98 -11.46 11.73 -1.00
C LEU A 98 -12.29 10.86 -1.93
N LYS A 99 -12.40 11.22 -3.21
CA LYS A 99 -13.06 10.40 -4.23
C LYS A 99 -12.38 9.03 -4.38
N PHE A 100 -11.04 9.00 -4.42
CA PHE A 100 -10.28 7.75 -4.46
C PHE A 100 -10.57 6.86 -3.26
N TYR A 101 -10.55 7.41 -2.04
CA TYR A 101 -10.80 6.60 -0.84
C TYR A 101 -12.25 6.13 -0.71
N LEU A 102 -13.23 6.92 -1.14
CA LEU A 102 -14.62 6.46 -1.24
C LEU A 102 -14.77 5.35 -2.29
N GLY A 103 -14.12 5.48 -3.45
CA GLY A 103 -14.10 4.42 -4.47
C GLY A 103 -13.42 3.15 -3.97
N LYS A 104 -12.32 3.26 -3.22
CA LYS A 104 -11.65 2.15 -2.52
C LYS A 104 -12.59 1.49 -1.50
N LEU A 105 -13.38 2.26 -0.76
CA LEU A 105 -14.36 1.74 0.19
C LEU A 105 -15.47 0.97 -0.55
N TYR A 106 -16.03 1.52 -1.63
CA TYR A 106 -17.01 0.82 -2.46
C TYR A 106 -16.45 -0.48 -3.01
N TYR A 107 -15.21 -0.47 -3.52
CA TYR A 107 -14.52 -1.67 -3.97
C TYR A 107 -14.39 -2.72 -2.86
N ARG A 108 -13.97 -2.31 -1.65
CA ARG A 108 -13.85 -3.20 -0.49
C ARG A 108 -15.18 -3.83 -0.07
N LEU A 109 -16.29 -3.13 -0.32
CA LEU A 109 -17.65 -3.58 -0.03
C LEU A 109 -18.29 -4.35 -1.20
N GLU A 110 -17.51 -4.67 -2.25
CA GLU A 110 -17.98 -5.32 -3.50
C GLU A 110 -19.14 -4.55 -4.18
N MET A 111 -19.23 -3.23 -3.94
CA MET A 111 -20.09 -2.30 -4.66
C MET A 111 -19.41 -1.92 -5.97
N VAL A 112 -19.37 -2.87 -6.92
CA VAL A 112 -18.54 -2.83 -8.13
C VAL A 112 -18.91 -1.64 -9.03
N ASP A 113 -20.19 -1.38 -9.22
CA ASP A 113 -20.66 -0.32 -10.12
C ASP A 113 -20.38 1.07 -9.53
N GLU A 114 -20.69 1.30 -8.25
CA GLU A 114 -20.42 2.57 -7.57
C GLU A 114 -18.93 2.86 -7.47
N ALA A 115 -18.11 1.83 -7.21
CA ALA A 115 -16.66 1.95 -7.22
C ALA A 115 -16.15 2.36 -8.62
N TYR A 116 -16.66 1.72 -9.66
CA TYR A 116 -16.27 2.00 -11.04
C TYR A 116 -16.68 3.40 -11.47
N ASP A 117 -17.93 3.80 -11.27
CA ASP A 117 -18.45 5.11 -11.67
C ASP A 117 -17.68 6.24 -10.98
N LEU A 118 -17.36 6.07 -9.69
CA LEU A 118 -16.62 7.07 -8.95
C LEU A 118 -15.14 7.13 -9.37
N LEU A 119 -14.46 5.99 -9.50
CA LEU A 119 -13.03 5.95 -9.82
C LEU A 119 -12.74 6.27 -11.29
N SER A 120 -13.64 5.95 -12.20
CA SER A 120 -13.50 6.32 -13.62
C SER A 120 -13.62 7.83 -13.85
N SER A 121 -14.29 8.55 -12.94
CA SER A 121 -14.38 10.03 -12.98
C SER A 121 -13.13 10.77 -12.48
N LEU A 122 -12.11 10.05 -11.99
CA LEU A 122 -10.88 10.66 -11.49
C LEU A 122 -9.95 11.08 -12.62
N GLU A 123 -9.87 12.39 -12.87
CA GLU A 123 -8.92 13.00 -13.79
C GLU A 123 -7.63 13.42 -13.04
N GLY A 124 -6.43 13.16 -13.58
CA GLY A 124 -5.16 13.66 -12.99
C GLY A 124 -4.05 12.60 -12.87
N PRO A 125 -3.11 12.71 -11.91
CA PRO A 125 -1.98 11.78 -11.78
C PRO A 125 -2.38 10.38 -11.25
N SER A 126 -3.62 9.94 -11.54
CA SER A 126 -4.06 8.55 -11.35
C SER A 126 -3.14 7.58 -12.10
N ASP A 127 -2.59 8.02 -13.25
CA ASP A 127 -1.55 7.32 -14.03
C ASP A 127 -0.27 6.97 -13.24
N GLN A 128 -0.04 7.60 -12.08
CA GLN A 128 1.12 7.34 -11.21
C GLN A 128 0.75 6.61 -9.92
N MET A 129 -0.55 6.37 -9.68
CA MET A 129 -1.03 5.67 -8.49
C MET A 129 -1.20 4.19 -8.81
N ALA A 130 -0.18 3.38 -8.49
CA ALA A 130 -0.23 1.93 -8.71
C ALA A 130 -1.49 1.29 -8.08
N ASP A 131 -1.93 1.77 -6.91
CA ASP A 131 -3.11 1.23 -6.23
C ASP A 131 -4.43 1.59 -6.93
N TYR A 132 -4.51 2.75 -7.60
CA TYR A 132 -5.66 3.08 -8.46
C TYR A 132 -5.80 2.07 -9.60
N HIS A 133 -4.70 1.84 -10.32
CA HIS A 133 -4.70 0.89 -11.43
C HIS A 133 -4.97 -0.55 -10.99
N LYS A 134 -4.50 -0.97 -9.80
CA LYS A 134 -4.86 -2.28 -9.22
C LYS A 134 -6.36 -2.39 -8.96
N ILE A 135 -6.98 -1.36 -8.38
CA ILE A 135 -8.43 -1.37 -8.11
C ILE A 135 -9.20 -1.38 -9.43
N MET A 136 -8.87 -0.50 -10.37
CA MET A 136 -9.53 -0.45 -11.70
C MET A 136 -9.40 -1.78 -12.45
N ALA A 137 -8.22 -2.41 -12.42
CA ALA A 137 -8.05 -3.74 -12.98
C ALA A 137 -8.99 -4.77 -12.35
N ASN A 138 -9.07 -4.82 -11.03
CA ASN A 138 -9.98 -5.76 -10.34
C ASN A 138 -11.46 -5.48 -10.64
N LEU A 139 -11.85 -4.20 -10.76
CA LEU A 139 -13.20 -3.83 -11.20
C LEU A 139 -13.48 -4.31 -12.62
N TYR A 140 -12.54 -4.14 -13.55
CA TYR A 140 -12.66 -4.68 -14.90
C TYR A 140 -12.73 -6.21 -14.94
N LEU A 141 -11.97 -6.91 -14.08
CA LEU A 141 -12.06 -8.36 -13.93
C LEU A 141 -13.45 -8.81 -13.46
N ARG A 142 -14.01 -8.13 -12.43
CA ARG A 142 -15.37 -8.39 -11.94
C ARG A 142 -16.42 -8.18 -13.03
N LYS A 143 -16.21 -7.19 -13.90
CA LYS A 143 -17.08 -6.88 -15.06
C LYS A 143 -16.74 -7.68 -16.33
N GLN A 144 -15.81 -8.65 -16.25
CA GLN A 144 -15.37 -9.51 -17.36
C GLN A 144 -14.72 -8.77 -18.54
N HIS A 145 -14.23 -7.54 -18.33
CA HIS A 145 -13.50 -6.76 -19.33
C HIS A 145 -11.99 -7.05 -19.24
N MET A 146 -11.61 -8.26 -19.67
CA MET A 146 -10.24 -8.79 -19.50
C MET A 146 -9.16 -7.90 -20.16
N ASP A 147 -9.43 -7.37 -21.35
CA ASP A 147 -8.47 -6.53 -22.08
C ASP A 147 -8.14 -5.24 -21.29
N LEU A 148 -9.17 -4.58 -20.77
CA LEU A 148 -9.02 -3.36 -19.96
C LEU A 148 -8.34 -3.66 -18.62
N ALA A 149 -8.66 -4.78 -17.99
CA ALA A 149 -7.99 -5.21 -16.76
C ALA A 149 -6.48 -5.40 -16.96
N VAL A 150 -6.08 -6.03 -18.08
CA VAL A 150 -4.66 -6.23 -18.43
C VAL A 150 -3.95 -4.89 -18.67
N GLU A 151 -4.59 -3.95 -19.35
CA GLU A 151 -4.01 -2.61 -19.56
C GLU A 151 -3.80 -1.86 -18.24
N GLU A 152 -4.78 -1.90 -17.33
CA GLU A 152 -4.64 -1.30 -16.00
C GLU A 152 -3.54 -1.99 -15.17
N LEU A 153 -3.42 -3.33 -15.20
CA LEU A 153 -2.33 -4.03 -14.53
C LEU A 153 -0.95 -3.66 -15.09
N LYS A 154 -0.83 -3.48 -16.40
CA LYS A 154 0.42 -3.00 -17.02
C LYS A 154 0.81 -1.63 -16.47
N LYS A 155 -0.15 -0.71 -16.34
CA LYS A 155 0.09 0.61 -15.71
C LYS A 155 0.51 0.47 -14.25
N ALA A 156 -0.19 -0.36 -13.47
CA ALA A 156 0.13 -0.62 -12.06
C ALA A 156 1.56 -1.14 -11.84
N LEU A 157 2.04 -1.98 -12.76
CA LEU A 157 3.39 -2.56 -12.73
C LEU A 157 4.46 -1.67 -13.38
N GLY A 158 4.07 -0.52 -13.96
CA GLY A 158 4.97 0.31 -14.75
C GLY A 158 5.57 -0.44 -15.94
N PHE A 159 4.79 -1.36 -16.53
CA PHE A 159 5.27 -2.24 -17.60
C PHE A 159 5.74 -1.42 -18.80
N LYS A 160 7.05 -1.48 -19.07
CA LYS A 160 7.64 -0.88 -20.25
C LYS A 160 7.55 -1.89 -21.40
N LYS A 161 7.11 -1.44 -22.58
CA LYS A 161 7.01 -2.28 -23.79
C LYS A 161 8.30 -3.02 -24.12
N ARG A 162 9.46 -2.48 -23.74
CA ARG A 162 10.76 -3.12 -23.92
C ARG A 162 11.18 -3.81 -22.62
N VAL A 163 11.14 -5.14 -22.62
CA VAL A 163 11.83 -5.95 -21.61
C VAL A 163 13.33 -5.87 -21.91
N VAL A 164 14.10 -5.28 -21.00
CA VAL A 164 15.56 -5.22 -21.12
C VAL A 164 16.14 -6.26 -20.19
N VAL A 165 16.86 -7.23 -20.77
CA VAL A 165 17.67 -8.17 -20.00
C VAL A 165 18.96 -7.45 -19.60
N PRO A 166 19.21 -7.17 -18.32
CA PRO A 166 20.40 -6.45 -17.90
C PRO A 166 21.64 -7.34 -18.03
N TYR A 167 22.76 -6.71 -18.36
CA TYR A 167 24.08 -7.31 -18.36
C TYR A 167 24.80 -6.97 -17.07
N ARG A 168 25.54 -7.93 -16.50
CA ARG A 168 26.41 -7.71 -15.35
C ARG A 168 27.85 -8.05 -15.70
N CYS A 169 28.77 -7.16 -15.37
CA CYS A 169 30.20 -7.39 -15.52
C CYS A 169 30.67 -8.42 -14.47
N THR A 170 31.23 -9.54 -14.91
CA THR A 170 31.76 -10.59 -14.04
C THR A 170 32.93 -10.11 -13.16
N HIS A 171 33.70 -9.13 -13.63
CA HIS A 171 34.86 -8.59 -12.93
C HIS A 171 34.51 -7.55 -11.85
N CYS A 172 33.68 -6.54 -12.16
CA CYS A 172 33.38 -5.44 -11.22
C CYS A 172 31.92 -5.35 -10.78
N GLN A 173 31.09 -6.32 -11.18
CA GLN A 173 29.65 -6.41 -10.87
C GLN A 173 28.83 -5.20 -11.34
N HIS A 174 29.38 -4.37 -12.23
CA HIS A 174 28.64 -3.26 -12.84
C HIS A 174 27.51 -3.79 -13.72
N GLU A 175 26.30 -3.25 -13.55
CA GLU A 175 25.15 -3.57 -14.37
C GLU A 175 24.94 -2.55 -15.48
N SER A 176 24.57 -3.02 -16.66
CA SER A 176 24.26 -2.23 -17.85
C SER A 176 22.99 -2.74 -18.51
N ALA A 177 22.15 -1.82 -18.98
CA ALA A 177 20.99 -2.14 -19.80
C ALA A 177 21.37 -2.52 -21.25
N GLU A 178 22.56 -2.14 -21.68
CA GLU A 178 23.05 -2.35 -23.05
C GLU A 178 24.35 -3.17 -23.03
N TRP A 179 24.49 -4.06 -24.00
CA TRP A 179 25.72 -4.85 -24.14
C TRP A 179 26.85 -3.97 -24.69
N SER A 180 28.05 -4.18 -24.15
CA SER A 180 29.29 -3.60 -24.67
C SER A 180 30.41 -4.63 -24.59
N GLY A 181 31.31 -4.65 -25.57
CA GLY A 181 32.51 -5.50 -25.53
C GLY A 181 33.47 -5.13 -24.38
N ARG A 182 33.40 -3.90 -23.88
CA ARG A 182 34.25 -3.36 -22.81
C ARG A 182 33.41 -2.80 -21.67
N CYS A 183 33.70 -3.21 -20.44
CA CYS A 183 33.04 -2.67 -19.26
C CYS A 183 33.30 -1.16 -19.15
N SER A 184 32.23 -0.36 -19.14
CA SER A 184 32.29 1.10 -18.97
C SER A 184 32.88 1.52 -17.63
N ARG A 185 32.79 0.67 -16.60
CA ARG A 185 33.29 0.95 -15.25
C ARG A 185 34.75 0.54 -15.05
N CYS A 186 35.11 -0.72 -15.32
CA CYS A 186 36.46 -1.23 -15.05
C CYS A 186 37.35 -1.35 -16.29
N GLY A 187 36.81 -1.15 -17.49
CA GLY A 187 37.56 -1.23 -18.73
C GLY A 187 37.93 -2.65 -19.20
N SER A 188 37.52 -3.70 -18.47
CA SER A 188 37.76 -5.09 -18.83
C SER A 188 36.92 -5.50 -20.05
N TRP A 189 37.51 -6.31 -20.93
CA TRP A 189 36.83 -6.81 -22.14
C TRP A 189 36.12 -8.14 -21.87
N ASN A 190 35.03 -8.40 -22.60
CA ASN A 190 34.29 -9.66 -22.58
C ASN A 190 33.78 -10.11 -21.20
N THR A 191 33.52 -9.16 -20.30
CA THR A 191 33.08 -9.46 -18.93
C THR A 191 31.55 -9.40 -18.74
N PHE A 192 30.78 -8.89 -19.68
CA PHE A 192 29.32 -8.75 -19.50
C PHE A 192 28.58 -10.05 -19.79
N VAL A 193 27.82 -10.54 -18.81
CA VAL A 193 26.89 -11.68 -18.94
C VAL A 193 25.46 -11.22 -18.71
N ALA A 194 24.49 -11.82 -19.39
CA ALA A 194 23.07 -11.50 -19.20
C ALA A 194 22.53 -12.15 -17.91
N LEU A 195 21.76 -11.42 -17.10
CA LEU A 195 21.09 -11.97 -15.90
C LEU A 195 19.68 -12.48 -16.24
N PRO A 196 19.10 -13.43 -15.48
CA PRO A 196 19.73 -14.25 -14.42
C PRO A 196 20.51 -15.46 -14.96
N TRP A 197 20.56 -15.63 -16.28
CA TRP A 197 21.13 -16.79 -16.96
C TRP A 197 22.66 -16.66 -17.06
N VAL A 198 23.35 -16.85 -15.92
CA VAL A 198 24.81 -16.98 -15.92
C VAL A 198 25.13 -18.37 -16.46
N ASP A 199 25.61 -18.46 -17.69
CA ASP A 199 26.13 -19.71 -18.24
C ASP A 199 27.26 -20.22 -17.33
N ALA A 200 27.07 -21.41 -16.76
CA ALA A 200 28.03 -22.04 -15.85
C ALA A 200 29.40 -22.29 -16.51
N SER A 201 29.47 -22.27 -17.85
CA SER A 201 30.73 -22.34 -18.62
C SER A 201 31.57 -21.06 -18.55
N SER A 202 30.97 -19.90 -18.25
CA SER A 202 31.68 -18.61 -18.10
C SER A 202 32.23 -18.37 -16.69
N ALA A 203 31.67 -19.05 -15.68
CA ALA A 203 32.13 -18.98 -14.30
C ALA A 203 33.47 -19.70 -14.07
N ALA A 204 33.81 -20.67 -14.94
CA ALA A 204 35.02 -21.48 -14.81
C ALA A 204 36.32 -20.75 -15.19
N ALA A 205 36.26 -19.58 -15.82
CA ALA A 205 37.46 -18.86 -16.28
C ALA A 205 38.12 -17.97 -15.21
N HIS A 206 37.47 -17.73 -14.06
CA HIS A 206 37.98 -16.82 -13.01
C HIS A 206 37.84 -17.34 -11.57
N ALA A 207 37.56 -18.63 -11.37
CA ALA A 207 37.45 -19.22 -10.04
C ALA A 207 38.81 -19.79 -9.56
N GLU A 208 39.78 -18.92 -9.32
CA GLU A 208 40.81 -19.16 -8.30
C GLU A 208 40.66 -18.09 -7.22
N GLU A 209 39.59 -18.22 -6.43
CA GLU A 209 39.62 -18.00 -4.97
C GLU A 209 38.22 -18.29 -4.40
N SER A 210 38.23 -19.17 -3.40
CA SER A 210 37.13 -19.74 -2.62
C SER A 210 35.80 -18.96 -2.62
N MET A 211 34.77 -19.54 -3.23
CA MET A 211 33.37 -19.22 -2.90
C MET A 211 32.88 -20.14 -1.77
N PRO A 212 32.18 -19.66 -0.73
CA PRO A 212 31.45 -20.53 0.17
C PRO A 212 30.24 -21.12 -0.56
N GLU A 213 29.95 -22.40 -0.30
CA GLU A 213 28.87 -23.16 -0.94
C GLU A 213 27.54 -22.39 -0.91
N ALA A 214 26.97 -22.16 -2.10
CA ALA A 214 25.61 -21.69 -2.23
C ALA A 214 24.66 -22.79 -1.75
N ARG A 215 24.18 -22.68 -0.51
CA ARG A 215 23.03 -23.48 -0.05
C ARG A 215 21.84 -23.18 -0.95
N SER A 216 21.37 -24.20 -1.67
CA SER A 216 20.10 -24.17 -2.35
C SER A 216 19.00 -23.94 -1.31
N VAL A 217 18.43 -22.74 -1.29
CA VAL A 217 17.20 -22.50 -0.55
C VAL A 217 16.09 -23.15 -1.38
N ALA A 218 15.57 -24.28 -0.90
CA ALA A 218 14.40 -24.90 -1.49
C ALA A 218 13.27 -23.87 -1.53
N TYR A 219 12.72 -23.64 -2.72
CA TYR A 219 11.55 -22.81 -2.88
C TYR A 219 10.35 -23.53 -2.22
N HIS A 220 10.08 -23.18 -0.96
CA HIS A 220 8.79 -23.50 -0.36
C HIS A 220 7.81 -22.47 -0.90
N GLY A 221 7.02 -22.92 -1.89
CA GLY A 221 5.94 -22.12 -2.44
C GLY A 221 5.12 -21.53 -1.30
N PHE A 222 4.93 -20.21 -1.33
CA PHE A 222 3.93 -19.59 -0.48
C PHE A 222 2.58 -20.15 -0.93
N GLY A 223 1.99 -20.97 -0.08
CA GLY A 223 0.58 -21.29 -0.15
C GLY A 223 -0.20 -19.98 -0.27
N THR A 224 -1.07 -19.93 -1.26
CA THR A 224 -2.07 -18.88 -1.45
C THR A 224 -2.89 -18.73 -0.15
N PRO A 225 -3.12 -17.52 0.38
CA PRO A 225 -3.93 -17.34 1.58
C PRO A 225 -5.45 -17.43 1.31
N PHE A 226 -5.87 -18.12 0.25
CA PHE A 226 -7.27 -18.34 -0.09
C PHE A 226 -7.54 -19.81 -0.43
N GLU A 227 -7.37 -20.67 0.57
CA GLU A 227 -8.15 -21.90 0.71
C GLU A 227 -9.03 -21.77 1.96
N THR A 228 -10.28 -21.34 1.74
CA THR A 228 -11.50 -21.69 2.50
C THR A 228 -12.62 -21.39 1.50
N VAL A 229 -13.32 -22.37 0.93
CA VAL A 229 -14.15 -23.41 1.57
C VAL A 229 -13.93 -24.77 0.92
#